data_AF-A0A2L2XA54-F1
#
_entry.id   AF-A0A2L2XA54-F1
#
_cell.length_a   1.000
_cell.length_b   1.000
_cell.length_c   1.000
_cell.angle_alpha   90.00
_cell.angle_beta   90.00
_cell.angle_gamma   90.00
#
_symmetry.space_group_name_H-M   'P 1'
#
loop_
_entity.id
_entity.type
_entity.pdbx_description
1 polymer ?
#
loop_
_entity_poly.entity_id
_entity_poly.type
_entity_poly.pdbx_seq_one_letter_code
_entity_poly.pdbx_strand_id
1 'polypeptide(L)'
;MLGEMRGGNVGTHIEISTGSRRLLFFQGTESPWTFPVAVGKPSTPTPPGNYAVVSKIVNPGGILGTRWMGLSIPNGTYGIHGTTIPSSIGTYASNGCIRMHNQDVEKIFPMVAVGTPVVISSSPLDLQVQQRPPGEDGKTYTVQAGDTLWKISLRFGVPLDVLIQTNHLVNPDILQAGQIIRIP
;
A
#
# COMPACT_ATOMS: atom_id res chain seq x y z
N MET A 1 15.59 32.14 13.27
CA MET A 1 14.51 31.47 14.00
C MET A 1 14.05 30.30 13.12
N LEU A 2 14.78 29.18 13.16
CA LEU A 2 14.47 27.99 12.37
C LEU A 2 13.67 27.06 13.29
N GLY A 3 12.37 26.95 13.02
CA GLY A 3 11.48 26.05 13.76
C GLY A 3 11.79 24.61 13.41
N GLU A 4 12.17 23.85 14.42
CA GLU A 4 12.30 22.40 14.43
C GLU A 4 11.03 21.74 13.85
N MET A 5 11.18 20.94 12.79
CA MET A 5 10.12 20.01 12.33
C MET A 5 10.03 18.87 13.34
N ARG A 6 9.30 19.13 14.43
CA ARG A 6 8.94 18.16 15.46
C ARG A 6 8.23 16.96 14.83
N GLY A 7 8.62 15.76 15.26
CA GLY A 7 7.95 14.50 14.92
C GLY A 7 6.43 14.62 15.03
N GLY A 8 5.75 14.51 13.90
CA GLY A 8 4.29 14.50 13.87
C GLY A 8 3.78 13.24 14.54
N ASN A 9 2.76 13.38 15.40
CA ASN A 9 2.01 12.26 15.94
C ASN A 9 1.68 11.26 14.83
N VAL A 10 2.30 10.08 14.86
CA VAL A 10 2.03 9.01 13.90
C VAL A 10 0.67 8.43 14.26
N GLY A 11 -0.40 9.06 13.78
CA GLY A 11 -1.77 8.64 14.05
C GLY A 11 -2.06 7.26 13.45
N THR A 12 -3.18 6.67 13.87
CA THR A 12 -3.66 5.41 13.29
C THR A 12 -3.84 5.52 11.79
N HIS A 13 -3.21 4.62 11.03
CA HIS A 13 -3.34 4.53 9.57
C HIS A 13 -3.17 3.09 9.09
N ILE A 14 -3.56 2.85 7.85
CA ILE A 14 -3.49 1.55 7.19
C ILE A 14 -2.65 1.67 5.93
N GLU A 15 -1.79 0.69 5.70
CA GLU A 15 -1.08 0.52 4.43
C GLU A 15 -1.40 -0.85 3.85
N ILE A 16 -1.63 -0.91 2.54
CA ILE A 16 -1.99 -2.13 1.83
C ILE A 16 -1.06 -2.31 0.65
N SER A 17 -0.36 -3.44 0.63
CA SER A 17 0.42 -3.87 -0.53
C SER A 17 -0.34 -4.96 -1.27
N THR A 18 -0.78 -4.64 -2.49
CA THR A 18 -1.50 -5.59 -3.35
C THR A 18 -0.57 -6.66 -3.93
N GLY A 19 0.71 -6.33 -4.16
CA GLY A 19 1.72 -7.30 -4.64
C GLY A 19 2.07 -8.37 -3.60
N SER A 20 2.24 -7.98 -2.33
CA SER A 20 2.49 -8.93 -1.24
C SER A 20 1.23 -9.49 -0.61
N ARG A 21 0.06 -8.91 -0.92
CA ARG A 21 -1.26 -9.25 -0.37
C ARG A 21 -1.27 -9.13 1.16
N ARG A 22 -0.76 -7.99 1.63
CA ARG A 22 -0.68 -7.65 3.05
C ARG A 22 -1.35 -6.32 3.35
N LEU A 23 -1.98 -6.26 4.52
CA LEU A 23 -2.45 -5.05 5.16
C LEU A 23 -1.63 -4.85 6.44
N LEU A 24 -1.03 -3.67 6.58
CA LEU A 24 -0.33 -3.21 7.77
C LEU A 24 -1.21 -2.19 8.46
N PHE A 25 -1.42 -2.39 9.76
CA PHE A 25 -2.17 -1.49 10.61
C PHE A 25 -1.21 -0.84 11.61
N PHE A 26 -1.11 0.47 11.56
CA PHE A 26 -0.24 1.26 12.42
C PHE A 26 -1.05 1.95 13.51
N GLN A 27 -0.51 1.99 14.72
CA GLN A 27 -1.05 2.72 15.85
C GLN A 27 0.09 3.37 16.63
N GLY A 28 0.20 4.71 16.55
CA GLY A 28 1.31 5.40 17.17
C GLY A 28 2.64 5.03 16.52
N THR A 29 3.65 4.83 17.35
CA THR A 29 5.02 4.47 16.94
C THR A 29 5.31 2.97 17.09
N GLU A 30 4.30 2.15 17.36
CA GLU A 30 4.47 0.71 17.50
C GLU A 30 4.70 0.03 16.15
N SER A 31 5.35 -1.13 16.17
CA SER A 31 5.45 -1.99 14.98
C SER A 31 4.06 -2.33 14.45
N PRO A 32 3.83 -2.25 13.14
CA PRO A 32 2.51 -2.46 12.57
C PRO A 32 2.05 -3.92 12.71
N TRP A 33 0.76 -4.09 13.00
CA TRP A 33 0.14 -5.40 12.89
C TRP A 33 -0.03 -5.75 11.42
N THR A 34 0.39 -6.96 11.04
CA THR A 34 0.41 -7.38 9.64
C THR A 34 -0.58 -8.52 9.39
N PHE A 35 -1.46 -8.35 8.41
CA PHE A 35 -2.52 -9.30 8.08
C PHE A 35 -2.43 -9.75 6.62
N PRO A 36 -2.63 -11.05 6.32
CA PRO A 36 -2.84 -11.48 4.95
C PRO A 36 -4.21 -10.98 4.44
N VAL A 37 -4.27 -10.54 3.19
CA VAL A 37 -5.51 -10.06 2.58
C VAL A 37 -5.73 -10.65 1.19
N ALA A 38 -6.98 -10.71 0.74
CA ALA A 38 -7.27 -10.87 -0.68
C ALA A 38 -7.45 -9.49 -1.32
N VAL A 39 -7.00 -9.34 -2.57
CA VAL A 39 -7.11 -8.09 -3.33
C VAL A 39 -7.77 -8.34 -4.69
N GLY A 40 -7.99 -7.27 -5.44
CA GLY A 40 -8.62 -7.33 -6.76
C GLY A 40 -7.85 -8.22 -7.73
N LYS A 41 -8.57 -9.02 -8.51
CA LYS A 41 -8.00 -9.78 -9.64
C LYS A 41 -7.46 -8.83 -10.73
N PRO A 42 -6.56 -9.29 -11.63
CA PRO A 42 -6.01 -8.44 -12.69
C PRO A 42 -7.05 -7.74 -13.56
N SER A 43 -8.22 -8.34 -13.79
CA SER A 43 -9.30 -7.73 -14.58
C SER A 43 -10.16 -6.71 -13.83
N THR A 44 -10.07 -6.67 -12.50
CA THR A 44 -10.75 -5.68 -11.63
C THR A 44 -9.84 -5.36 -10.45
N PRO A 45 -8.71 -4.68 -10.70
CA PRO A 45 -7.65 -4.50 -9.70
C PRO A 45 -8.13 -3.61 -8.55
N THR A 46 -7.51 -3.78 -7.38
CA THR A 46 -7.65 -2.81 -6.28
C THR A 46 -6.88 -1.55 -6.69
N PRO A 47 -7.54 -0.38 -6.81
CA PRO A 47 -6.88 0.84 -7.27
C PRO A 47 -5.82 1.31 -6.26
N PRO A 48 -4.56 1.55 -6.68
CA PRO A 48 -3.57 2.18 -5.81
C PRO A 48 -3.94 3.64 -5.53
N GLY A 49 -3.39 4.22 -4.47
CA GLY A 49 -3.59 5.63 -4.11
C GLY A 49 -3.67 5.88 -2.62
N ASN A 50 -3.88 7.15 -2.27
CA ASN A 50 -4.10 7.62 -0.91
C ASN A 50 -5.60 7.86 -0.70
N TYR A 51 -6.18 7.17 0.27
CA TYR A 51 -7.59 7.19 0.57
C TYR A 51 -7.81 7.37 2.08
N ALA A 52 -9.07 7.39 2.48
CA ALA A 52 -9.47 7.35 3.87
C ALA A 52 -10.65 6.39 4.06
N VAL A 53 -10.82 5.90 5.29
CA VAL A 53 -12.04 5.21 5.70
C VAL A 53 -13.18 6.22 5.77
N VAL A 54 -14.26 6.02 5.01
CA VAL A 54 -15.41 6.95 4.93
C VAL A 54 -16.67 6.41 5.59
N SER A 55 -16.76 5.11 5.83
CA SER A 55 -17.90 4.49 6.48
C SER A 55 -17.49 3.21 7.19
N LYS A 56 -18.25 2.82 8.22
CA LYS A 56 -18.04 1.60 9.00
C LYS A 56 -19.37 0.91 9.28
N ILE A 57 -19.47 -0.38 9.01
CA ILE A 57 -20.67 -1.18 9.28
C ILE A 57 -20.28 -2.44 10.05
N VAL A 58 -20.99 -2.70 11.14
CA VAL A 58 -20.91 -3.94 11.92
C VAL A 58 -21.92 -4.93 11.34
N ASN A 59 -21.48 -6.17 11.11
CA ASN A 59 -22.27 -7.28 10.57
C ASN A 59 -23.00 -6.94 9.25
N PRO A 60 -22.27 -6.50 8.20
CA PRO A 60 -22.86 -6.24 6.88
C PRO A 60 -23.43 -7.50 6.21
N GLY A 61 -22.97 -8.69 6.62
CA GLY A 61 -23.46 -9.97 6.12
C GLY A 61 -22.98 -10.31 4.71
N GLY A 62 -23.49 -11.42 4.17
CA GLY A 62 -23.12 -11.92 2.84
C GLY A 62 -21.62 -12.14 2.69
N ILE A 63 -21.09 -11.88 1.49
CA ILE A 63 -19.65 -12.04 1.21
C ILE A 63 -18.76 -11.04 1.98
N LEU A 64 -19.35 -9.99 2.55
CA LEU A 64 -18.64 -8.95 3.29
C LEU A 64 -18.25 -9.40 4.70
N GLY A 65 -18.83 -10.49 5.19
CA GLY A 65 -18.51 -11.07 6.49
C GLY A 65 -18.97 -10.19 7.65
N THR A 66 -18.12 -10.04 8.66
CA THR A 66 -18.51 -9.46 9.96
C THR A 66 -18.28 -7.97 10.07
N ARG A 67 -17.41 -7.36 9.26
CA ARG A 67 -17.11 -5.92 9.30
C ARG A 67 -16.91 -5.38 7.90
N TRP A 68 -17.33 -4.13 7.70
CA TRP A 68 -17.07 -3.35 6.49
C TRP A 68 -16.52 -1.98 6.85
N MET A 69 -15.45 -1.58 6.17
CA MET A 69 -14.86 -0.24 6.22
C MET A 69 -14.79 0.30 4.78
N GLY A 70 -15.68 1.22 4.43
CA GLY A 70 -15.73 1.82 3.10
C GLY A 70 -14.56 2.78 2.87
N LEU A 71 -14.05 2.84 1.64
CA LEU A 71 -12.89 3.67 1.27
C LEU A 71 -13.30 4.81 0.33
N SER A 72 -12.61 5.94 0.43
CA SER A 72 -12.82 7.14 -0.41
C SER A 72 -12.33 6.99 -1.87
N ILE A 73 -12.39 5.79 -2.44
CA ILE A 73 -12.01 5.54 -3.83
C ILE A 73 -13.12 6.08 -4.74
N PRO A 74 -12.81 6.99 -5.69
CA PRO A 74 -13.82 7.57 -6.56
C PRO A 74 -14.43 6.53 -7.50
N ASN A 75 -15.67 6.77 -7.93
CA ASN A 75 -16.36 6.01 -8.98
C ASN A 75 -16.57 4.51 -8.69
N GLY A 76 -16.77 4.14 -7.42
CA GLY A 76 -17.23 2.79 -7.07
C GLY A 76 -17.36 2.56 -5.57
N THR A 77 -17.89 1.38 -5.20
CA THR A 77 -18.01 0.96 -3.81
C THR A 77 -16.84 0.05 -3.46
N TYR A 78 -15.83 0.63 -2.81
CA TYR A 78 -14.64 -0.08 -2.36
C TYR A 78 -14.57 -0.11 -0.84
N GLY A 79 -14.02 -1.19 -0.29
CA GLY A 79 -13.91 -1.34 1.15
C GLY A 79 -12.88 -2.38 1.57
N ILE A 80 -12.47 -2.27 2.83
CA ILE A 80 -11.80 -3.32 3.59
C ILE A 80 -12.90 -4.05 4.35
N HIS A 81 -13.02 -5.36 4.17
CA HIS A 81 -14.10 -6.13 4.78
C HIS A 81 -13.68 -7.54 5.15
N GLY A 82 -14.50 -8.23 5.94
CA GLY A 82 -14.32 -9.65 6.26
C GLY A 82 -14.55 -10.56 5.05
N THR A 83 -14.75 -11.85 5.26
CA THR A 83 -15.15 -12.75 4.16
C THR A 83 -15.79 -14.02 4.68
N THR A 84 -16.75 -14.56 3.94
CA THR A 84 -17.25 -15.93 4.12
C THR A 84 -16.48 -16.96 3.28
N ILE A 85 -15.46 -16.53 2.52
CA ILE A 85 -14.58 -17.38 1.71
C ILE A 85 -13.14 -17.23 2.22
N PRO A 86 -12.76 -17.90 3.34
CA PRO A 86 -11.43 -17.77 3.92
C PRO A 86 -10.30 -18.19 2.97
N SER A 87 -10.55 -19.15 2.07
CA SER A 87 -9.58 -19.61 1.06
C SER A 87 -9.21 -18.54 0.03
N SER A 88 -9.96 -17.43 -0.05
CA SER A 88 -9.59 -16.30 -0.92
C SER A 88 -8.47 -15.44 -0.35
N ILE A 89 -8.22 -15.49 0.96
CA ILE A 89 -7.20 -14.66 1.61
C ILE A 89 -5.80 -15.06 1.12
N GLY A 90 -4.96 -14.06 0.83
CA GLY A 90 -3.64 -14.27 0.26
C GLY A 90 -3.65 -14.49 -1.26
N THR A 91 -4.76 -14.21 -1.95
CA THR A 91 -4.90 -14.37 -3.42
C THR A 91 -5.47 -13.13 -4.12
N TYR A 92 -5.44 -13.12 -5.46
CA TYR A 92 -6.07 -12.12 -6.32
C TYR A 92 -7.50 -12.55 -6.69
N ALA A 93 -8.49 -12.26 -5.84
CA ALA A 93 -9.81 -12.91 -5.90
C ALA A 93 -11.02 -11.97 -5.87
N SER A 94 -10.86 -10.69 -5.51
CA SER A 94 -11.99 -9.78 -5.37
C SER A 94 -12.26 -8.97 -6.64
N ASN A 95 -13.37 -8.22 -6.65
CA ASN A 95 -13.67 -7.22 -7.67
C ASN A 95 -13.06 -5.83 -7.35
N GLY A 96 -11.97 -5.79 -6.58
CA GLY A 96 -11.25 -4.57 -6.21
C GLY A 96 -11.27 -4.26 -4.71
N CYS A 97 -12.18 -4.84 -3.92
CA CYS A 97 -12.18 -4.70 -2.46
C CYS A 97 -11.04 -5.48 -1.79
N ILE A 98 -10.72 -5.11 -0.54
CA ILE A 98 -9.73 -5.80 0.28
C ILE A 98 -10.46 -6.73 1.23
N ARG A 99 -10.21 -8.03 1.13
CA ARG A 99 -10.80 -9.03 2.03
C ARG A 99 -9.81 -9.40 3.13
N MET A 100 -10.29 -9.48 4.35
CA MET A 100 -9.58 -9.97 5.52
C MET A 100 -10.29 -11.19 6.08
N HIS A 101 -9.61 -12.01 6.89
CA HIS A 101 -10.30 -12.94 7.77
C HIS A 101 -11.21 -12.15 8.73
N ASN A 102 -12.39 -12.69 9.05
CA ASN A 102 -13.35 -12.03 9.96
C ASN A 102 -12.71 -11.69 11.31
N GLN A 103 -11.97 -12.63 11.89
CA GLN A 103 -11.23 -12.45 13.14
C GLN A 103 -10.17 -11.34 13.07
N ASP A 104 -9.57 -11.09 11.90
CA ASP A 104 -8.54 -10.06 11.76
C ASP A 104 -9.13 -8.67 11.55
N VAL A 105 -10.18 -8.55 10.73
CA VAL A 105 -10.88 -7.27 10.58
C VAL A 105 -11.54 -6.87 11.89
N GLU A 106 -12.05 -7.82 12.68
CA GLU A 106 -12.62 -7.56 14.00
C GLU A 106 -11.60 -6.98 15.00
N LYS A 107 -10.33 -7.40 14.92
CA LYS A 107 -9.25 -6.87 15.77
C LYS A 107 -9.02 -5.39 15.51
N ILE A 108 -8.89 -4.98 14.25
CA ILE A 108 -8.54 -3.59 13.90
C ILE A 108 -9.74 -2.64 13.85
N PHE A 109 -10.93 -3.16 13.54
CA PHE A 109 -12.15 -2.35 13.38
C PHE A 109 -12.44 -1.38 14.53
N PRO A 110 -12.35 -1.73 15.83
CA PRO A 110 -12.62 -0.78 16.91
C PRO A 110 -11.60 0.37 16.98
N MET A 111 -10.38 0.18 16.48
CA MET A 111 -9.31 1.18 16.52
C MET A 111 -9.27 2.08 15.27
N VAL A 112 -9.88 1.64 14.18
CA VAL A 112 -9.98 2.44 12.94
C VAL A 112 -11.12 3.45 13.07
N ALA A 113 -10.84 4.73 12.88
CA ALA A 113 -11.86 5.78 12.85
C ALA A 113 -12.29 6.09 11.40
N VAL A 114 -13.48 6.68 11.24
CA VAL A 114 -13.78 7.38 9.98
C VAL A 114 -12.77 8.54 9.84
N GLY A 115 -12.19 8.68 8.67
CA GLY A 115 -11.06 9.57 8.39
C GLY A 115 -9.69 8.93 8.54
N THR A 116 -9.57 7.69 9.06
CA THR A 116 -8.29 6.98 9.12
C THR A 116 -7.67 6.88 7.72
N PRO A 117 -6.42 7.36 7.53
CA PRO A 117 -5.73 7.26 6.25
C PRO A 117 -5.50 5.82 5.82
N VAL A 118 -5.64 5.56 4.52
CA VAL A 118 -5.40 4.26 3.90
C VAL A 118 -4.55 4.47 2.65
N VAL A 119 -3.33 3.94 2.66
CA VAL A 119 -2.44 3.93 1.49
C VAL A 119 -2.53 2.56 0.81
N ILE A 120 -2.76 2.54 -0.49
CA ILE A 120 -2.78 1.30 -1.29
C ILE A 120 -1.68 1.38 -2.35
N SER A 121 -0.79 0.39 -2.36
CA SER A 121 0.30 0.31 -3.32
C SER A 121 0.39 -1.06 -4.00
N SER A 122 1.06 -1.11 -5.15
CA SER A 122 1.32 -2.33 -5.91
C SER A 122 2.59 -3.06 -5.50
N SER A 123 3.51 -2.42 -4.79
CA SER A 123 4.80 -3.02 -4.44
C SER A 123 4.79 -3.70 -3.06
N PRO A 124 5.40 -4.89 -2.92
CA PRO A 124 5.82 -5.44 -1.63
C PRO A 124 6.82 -4.55 -0.87
N LEU A 125 7.58 -3.71 -1.59
CA LEU A 125 8.71 -2.97 -1.05
C LEU A 125 8.31 -1.72 -0.26
N ASP A 126 7.14 -1.13 -0.55
CA ASP A 126 6.68 0.09 0.13
C ASP A 126 6.50 -0.12 1.64
N LEU A 127 6.17 -1.35 2.04
CA LEU A 127 6.03 -1.75 3.44
C LEU A 127 7.39 -1.98 4.14
N GLN A 128 8.48 -2.12 3.38
CA GLN A 128 9.85 -2.25 3.92
C GLN A 128 10.63 -0.92 3.88
N VAL A 129 10.22 0.03 3.04
CA VAL A 129 10.86 1.36 2.97
C VAL A 129 10.67 2.16 4.27
N GLN A 130 9.60 1.92 5.04
CA GLN A 130 9.43 2.52 6.37
C GLN A 130 10.25 1.86 7.49
N GLN A 131 10.89 0.71 7.24
CA GLN A 131 11.76 0.02 8.21
C GLN A 131 13.26 0.15 7.90
N ARG A 132 13.66 0.79 6.79
CA ARG A 132 15.07 1.07 6.54
C ARG A 132 15.49 2.29 7.36
N PRO A 133 16.55 2.18 8.20
CA PRO A 133 17.10 3.36 8.83
C PRO A 133 17.50 4.39 7.75
N PRO A 134 17.28 5.70 7.96
CA PRO A 134 17.78 6.73 7.06
C PRO A 134 19.31 6.57 6.94
N GLY A 135 19.79 6.04 5.82
CA GLY A 135 21.22 5.86 5.56
C GLY A 135 21.74 4.42 5.36
N GLU A 136 20.90 3.42 5.06
CA GLU A 136 21.44 2.17 4.48
C GLU A 136 21.62 2.29 2.96
N ASP A 137 22.88 2.29 2.56
CA ASP A 137 23.41 2.65 1.25
C ASP A 137 23.14 1.64 0.12
N GLY A 138 22.86 2.18 -1.08
CA GLY A 138 23.90 2.09 -2.11
C GLY A 138 23.69 1.16 -3.31
N LYS A 139 22.49 0.62 -3.55
CA LYS A 139 22.29 -0.15 -4.80
C LYS A 139 22.11 0.81 -5.97
N THR A 140 23.08 0.89 -6.86
CA THR A 140 22.94 1.63 -8.13
C THR A 140 22.66 0.68 -9.28
N TYR A 141 21.92 1.16 -10.28
CA TYR A 141 21.67 0.44 -11.53
C TYR A 141 22.16 1.26 -12.72
N THR A 142 22.93 0.64 -13.59
CA THR A 142 23.33 1.22 -14.88
C THR A 142 22.27 0.88 -15.91
N VAL A 143 21.56 1.91 -16.38
CA VAL A 143 20.52 1.83 -17.41
C VAL A 143 21.08 1.15 -18.66
N GLN A 144 20.34 0.19 -19.20
CA GLN A 144 20.68 -0.53 -20.43
C GLN A 144 19.86 -0.01 -21.62
N ALA A 145 20.32 -0.27 -22.85
CA ALA A 145 19.55 0.07 -24.04
C ALA A 145 18.19 -0.65 -24.02
N GLY A 146 17.10 0.11 -24.15
CA GLY A 146 15.72 -0.41 -24.11
C GLY A 146 15.08 -0.46 -22.72
N ASP A 147 15.79 -0.03 -21.67
CA ASP A 147 15.20 0.21 -20.36
C ASP A 147 14.24 1.40 -20.37
N THR A 148 13.21 1.31 -19.54
CA THR A 148 12.37 2.43 -19.15
C THR A 148 12.32 2.47 -17.62
N LEU A 149 12.06 3.62 -17.01
CA LEU A 149 11.93 3.70 -15.55
C LEU A 149 10.83 2.75 -15.05
N TRP A 150 9.77 2.57 -15.84
CA TRP A 150 8.72 1.58 -15.55
C TRP A 150 9.26 0.15 -15.49
N LYS A 151 10.03 -0.30 -16.48
CA LYS A 151 10.63 -1.65 -16.48
C LYS A 151 11.60 -1.83 -15.31
N ILE A 152 12.38 -0.81 -14.99
CA ILE A 152 13.31 -0.80 -13.86
C ILE A 152 12.56 -0.85 -12.53
N SER A 153 11.54 -0.02 -12.36
CA SER A 153 10.61 -0.01 -11.23
C SER A 153 10.05 -1.40 -10.98
N LEU A 154 9.53 -2.06 -12.03
CA LEU A 154 9.04 -3.44 -11.96
C LEU A 154 10.14 -4.44 -11.62
N ARG A 155 11.33 -4.31 -12.22
CA ARG A 155 12.47 -5.21 -12.01
C ARG A 155 12.96 -5.21 -10.57
N PHE A 156 13.02 -4.03 -9.95
CA PHE A 156 13.54 -3.86 -8.59
C PHE A 156 12.43 -3.80 -7.54
N GLY A 157 11.16 -3.80 -7.94
CA GLY A 157 10.03 -3.68 -7.03
C GLY A 157 9.96 -2.32 -6.34
N VAL A 158 10.46 -1.26 -6.96
CA VAL A 158 10.43 0.11 -6.41
C VAL A 158 9.34 0.89 -7.16
N PRO A 159 8.40 1.60 -6.50
CA PRO A 159 7.45 2.45 -7.22
C PRO A 159 8.14 3.48 -8.12
N LEU A 160 7.51 3.77 -9.25
CA LEU A 160 8.06 4.69 -10.25
C LEU A 160 8.31 6.08 -9.65
N ASP A 161 7.40 6.59 -8.84
CA ASP A 161 7.50 7.90 -8.19
C ASP A 161 8.65 7.98 -7.17
N VAL A 162 8.86 6.93 -6.38
CA VAL A 162 10.01 6.85 -5.48
C VAL A 162 11.32 6.84 -6.28
N LEU A 163 11.39 6.04 -7.35
CA LEU A 163 12.57 5.98 -8.21
C LEU A 163 12.88 7.34 -8.87
N ILE A 164 11.85 8.09 -9.27
CA ILE A 164 11.96 9.46 -9.79
C ILE A 164 12.49 10.42 -8.72
N GLN A 165 11.89 10.40 -7.53
CA GLN A 165 12.23 11.31 -6.42
C GLN A 165 13.67 11.09 -5.93
N THR A 166 14.08 9.84 -5.72
CA THR A 166 15.43 9.48 -5.25
C THR A 166 16.53 9.90 -6.23
N ASN A 167 16.22 9.93 -7.53
CA ASN A 167 17.17 10.29 -8.57
C ASN A 167 17.00 11.71 -9.08
N HIS A 168 16.07 12.48 -8.50
CA HIS A 168 15.74 13.83 -8.91
C HIS A 168 15.50 13.96 -10.44
N LEU A 169 14.82 12.97 -11.03
CA LEU A 169 14.61 12.91 -12.47
C LEU A 169 13.53 13.92 -12.88
N VAL A 170 13.93 14.95 -13.61
CA VAL A 170 13.02 16.01 -14.10
C VAL A 170 12.11 15.49 -15.21
N ASN A 171 12.63 14.59 -16.06
CA ASN A 171 11.83 13.94 -17.10
C ASN A 171 12.00 12.41 -17.02
N PRO A 172 10.98 11.67 -16.56
CA PRO A 172 11.05 10.23 -16.37
C PRO A 172 11.06 9.41 -17.67
N ASP A 173 10.71 10.01 -18.81
CA ASP A 173 10.69 9.34 -20.11
C ASP A 173 12.05 9.36 -20.81
N ILE A 174 13.02 10.11 -20.27
CA ILE A 174 14.37 10.25 -20.83
C ILE A 174 15.35 9.52 -19.94
N LEU A 175 15.56 8.24 -20.23
CA LEU A 175 16.68 7.45 -19.68
C LEU A 175 17.73 7.23 -20.75
N GLN A 176 19.00 7.47 -20.41
CA GLN A 176 20.11 7.21 -21.31
C GLN A 176 20.80 5.90 -20.93
N ALA A 177 21.07 5.04 -21.91
CA ALA A 177 21.89 3.85 -21.67
C ALA A 177 23.26 4.27 -21.11
N GLY A 178 23.71 3.61 -20.05
CA GLY A 178 24.90 3.99 -19.28
C GLY A 178 24.64 4.94 -18.11
N GLN A 179 23.46 5.57 -18.02
CA GLN A 179 23.08 6.40 -16.86
C GLN A 179 23.00 5.54 -15.59
N ILE A 180 23.62 6.03 -14.52
CA ILE A 180 23.55 5.38 -13.21
C ILE A 180 22.43 6.01 -12.40
N ILE A 181 21.51 5.18 -11.91
CA ILE A 181 20.44 5.59 -11.00
C ILE A 181 20.56 4.85 -9.67
N ARG A 182 20.14 5.50 -8.60
CA ARG A 182 20.00 4.93 -7.25
C ARG A 182 18.70 4.13 -7.18
N ILE A 183 18.80 2.91 -6.66
CA ILE A 183 17.69 2.05 -6.29
C ILE A 183 17.52 2.18 -4.77
N PRO A 184 16.40 2.75 -4.29
CA PRO A 184 16.10 2.96 -2.87
C PRO A 184 16.07 1.71 -2.01
#